data_AF-A0A835Z1Y9-F1
#
_entry.id   AF-A0A835Z1Y9-F1
#
_cell.length_a   1.000
_cell.length_b   1.000
_cell.length_c   1.000
_cell.angle_alpha   90.00
_cell.angle_beta   90.00
_cell.angle_gamma   90.00
#
_symmetry.space_group_name_H-M   'P 1'
#
loop_
_entity.id
_entity.type
_entity.pdbx_description
1 polymer ?
#
loop_
_entity_poly.entity_id
_entity_poly.type
_entity_poly.pdbx_seq_one_letter_code
_entity_poly.pdbx_strand_id
1 'polypeptide(L)'
;MLAAPAAQRIWRQCSRGTTLRHLSKAAKKGRQPEQADAAASQPSVQTIPVNYLKDGQDPVVMTNEHYPEWLRCLTLKNMTELNTKGYDNLTLEELRRYWQLASRRKIKESNADTHL
;
A
#
# COMPACT_ATOMS: atom_id res chain seq x y z
N MET A 1 46.84 -4.60 25.86
CA MET A 1 46.81 -5.14 24.48
C MET A 1 45.62 -6.09 24.39
N LEU A 2 44.73 -6.05 23.40
CA LEU A 2 44.53 -5.10 22.29
C LEU A 2 43.07 -4.62 22.29
N ALA A 3 42.80 -3.50 21.61
CA ALA A 3 41.45 -3.02 21.32
C ALA A 3 41.09 -3.23 19.85
N ALA A 4 39.81 -2.94 19.51
CA ALA A 4 39.21 -2.86 18.18
C ALA A 4 38.67 -4.18 17.56
N PRO A 5 37.69 -4.12 16.63
CA PRO A 5 37.08 -2.91 16.05
C PRO A 5 35.59 -2.71 16.34
N ALA A 6 35.21 -1.43 16.44
CA ALA A 6 33.82 -1.01 16.28
C ALA A 6 33.42 -1.16 14.80
N ALA A 7 32.38 -1.95 14.54
CA ALA A 7 31.77 -2.05 13.23
C ALA A 7 30.23 -2.11 13.34
N GLN A 8 29.54 -1.41 12.45
CA GLN A 8 28.11 -1.60 12.16
C GLN A 8 27.10 -1.15 13.25
N ARG A 9 27.16 0.14 13.64
CA ARG A 9 25.96 0.91 14.03
C ARG A 9 25.65 1.98 12.98
N ILE A 10 25.15 1.54 11.83
CA ILE A 10 24.45 2.36 10.85
C ILE A 10 23.01 1.80 10.80
N TRP A 11 21.99 2.64 10.56
CA TRP A 11 20.55 2.31 10.68
C TRP A 11 19.93 2.33 12.09
N ARG A 12 20.33 3.28 12.95
CA ARG A 12 19.48 3.75 14.07
C ARG A 12 19.09 5.22 13.93
N GLN A 13 18.34 5.56 12.87
CA GLN A 13 17.69 6.87 12.78
C GLN A 13 16.45 6.86 11.87
N CYS A 14 15.27 6.62 12.46
CA CYS A 14 13.97 7.13 11.98
C CYS A 14 12.86 6.78 13.00
N SER A 15 12.94 7.35 14.20
CA SER A 15 11.88 7.22 15.23
C SER A 15 11.69 8.53 15.98
N ARG A 16 10.86 9.41 15.39
CA ARG A 16 10.15 10.55 16.01
C ARG A 16 9.24 11.20 14.95
N GLY A 17 8.19 10.48 14.55
CA GLY A 17 7.11 11.08 13.77
C GLY A 17 6.22 11.92 14.69
N THR A 18 6.26 13.24 14.52
CA THR A 18 5.51 14.20 15.36
C THR A 18 4.01 14.05 15.15
N THR A 19 3.25 13.78 16.21
CA THR A 19 1.79 13.72 16.16
C THR A 19 1.17 15.12 16.14
N LEU A 20 0.87 15.66 14.96
CA LEU A 20 0.07 16.88 14.82
C LEU A 20 -1.42 16.52 14.83
N ARG A 21 -2.04 16.62 16.01
CA ARG A 21 -3.50 16.56 16.18
C ARG A 21 -4.10 17.95 15.94
N HIS A 22 -4.82 18.13 14.84
CA HIS A 22 -5.71 19.26 14.64
C HIS A 22 -7.11 18.77 14.23
N LEU A 23 -7.95 18.52 15.24
CA LEU A 23 -9.40 18.45 15.07
C LEU A 23 -9.99 19.82 15.42
N SER A 24 -10.47 20.54 14.41
CA SER A 24 -11.38 21.68 14.60
C SER A 24 -12.32 21.79 13.40
N LYS A 25 -13.59 21.44 13.59
CA LYS A 25 -14.65 21.65 12.60
C LYS A 25 -15.76 22.47 13.26
N ALA A 26 -15.74 23.78 13.02
CA ALA A 26 -16.82 24.68 13.41
C ALA A 26 -18.02 24.53 12.46
N ALA A 27 -19.23 24.77 12.97
CA ALA A 27 -20.47 24.38 12.31
C ALA A 27 -21.04 25.44 11.34
N LYS A 28 -21.77 25.00 10.29
CA LYS A 28 -22.90 25.78 9.74
C LYS A 28 -23.97 24.97 8.97
N LYS A 29 -25.03 24.63 9.70
CA LYS A 29 -26.48 24.69 9.34
C LYS A 29 -26.92 24.67 7.85
N GLY A 30 -27.31 23.49 7.37
CA GLY A 30 -28.68 23.15 6.91
C GLY A 30 -29.24 23.64 5.55
N ARG A 31 -29.69 22.68 4.71
CA ARG A 31 -30.95 22.74 3.91
C ARG A 31 -31.38 21.33 3.43
N GLN A 32 -32.66 21.00 3.59
CA GLN A 32 -33.46 20.06 2.77
C GLN A 32 -34.49 20.93 1.99
N PRO A 33 -35.12 20.49 0.89
CA PRO A 33 -35.55 19.12 0.56
C PRO A 33 -34.83 18.58 -0.72
N GLU A 34 -35.31 17.67 -1.60
CA GLU A 34 -36.64 17.04 -1.83
C GLU A 34 -36.54 15.65 -2.55
N GLN A 35 -37.68 15.10 -2.96
CA GLN A 35 -37.92 13.95 -3.85
C GLN A 35 -37.80 14.37 -5.34
N ALA A 36 -37.71 13.51 -6.36
CA ALA A 36 -37.44 12.07 -6.51
C ALA A 36 -36.90 11.87 -7.95
N ASP A 37 -36.38 10.68 -8.29
CA ASP A 37 -36.77 9.96 -9.52
C ASP A 37 -36.00 8.64 -9.65
N ALA A 38 -36.73 7.58 -10.00
CA ALA A 38 -36.16 6.24 -10.25
C ALA A 38 -35.55 6.17 -11.66
N ALA A 39 -34.46 6.90 -11.88
CA ALA A 39 -33.68 6.78 -13.11
C ALA A 39 -33.10 5.36 -13.22
N ALA A 40 -33.24 4.76 -14.41
CA ALA A 40 -32.82 3.39 -14.70
C ALA A 40 -31.38 3.10 -14.25
N SER A 41 -31.09 1.84 -13.89
CA SER A 41 -29.77 1.36 -13.48
C SER A 41 -28.71 1.48 -14.58
N GLN A 42 -28.25 2.71 -14.80
CA GLN A 42 -26.96 3.02 -15.38
C GLN A 42 -25.90 2.26 -14.54
N PRO A 43 -24.89 1.63 -15.16
CA PRO A 43 -23.74 1.17 -14.39
C PRO A 43 -23.17 2.37 -13.65
N SER A 44 -23.10 2.32 -12.32
CA SER A 44 -22.60 3.44 -11.53
C SER A 44 -21.16 3.70 -11.94
N VAL A 45 -20.95 4.80 -12.67
CA VAL A 45 -19.64 5.20 -13.16
C VAL A 45 -18.79 5.49 -11.94
N GLN A 46 -17.91 4.55 -11.59
CA GLN A 46 -17.09 4.65 -10.39
C GLN A 46 -15.96 5.64 -10.65
N THR A 47 -16.25 6.91 -10.41
CA THR A 47 -15.26 7.98 -10.41
C THR A 47 -14.40 7.86 -9.15
N ILE A 48 -13.09 7.74 -9.32
CA ILE A 48 -12.13 7.68 -8.20
C ILE A 48 -11.60 9.09 -7.94
N PRO A 49 -11.61 9.60 -6.69
CA PRO A 49 -11.01 10.89 -6.37
C PRO A 49 -9.49 10.81 -6.49
N VAL A 50 -8.95 11.32 -7.60
CA VAL A 50 -7.51 11.32 -7.96
C VAL A 50 -7.04 12.73 -8.32
N ASN A 51 -7.92 13.57 -8.86
CA ASN A 51 -7.57 14.89 -9.34
C ASN A 51 -7.24 15.85 -8.18
N TYR A 52 -6.13 16.57 -8.32
CA TYR A 52 -5.64 17.59 -7.37
C TYR A 52 -5.73 19.02 -7.93
N LEU A 53 -6.09 19.18 -9.22
CA LEU A 53 -6.25 20.47 -9.88
C LEU A 53 -7.64 21.04 -9.60
N LYS A 54 -7.73 22.36 -9.35
CA LYS A 54 -8.99 23.03 -8.97
C LYS A 54 -10.10 22.88 -10.01
N ASP A 55 -9.72 22.93 -11.29
CA ASP A 55 -10.62 22.91 -12.44
C ASP A 55 -10.58 21.56 -13.20
N GLY A 56 -9.87 20.57 -12.65
CA GLY A 56 -9.79 19.22 -13.22
C GLY A 56 -11.02 18.37 -12.89
N GLN A 57 -11.27 17.36 -13.72
CA GLN A 57 -12.25 16.31 -13.44
C GLN A 57 -11.52 15.03 -13.03
N ASP A 58 -12.16 14.25 -12.16
CA ASP A 58 -11.67 12.93 -11.78
C ASP A 58 -11.80 11.92 -12.93
N PRO A 59 -10.84 10.99 -13.09
CA PRO A 59 -10.88 9.99 -14.15
C PRO A 59 -11.98 8.95 -13.92
N VAL A 60 -12.66 8.59 -14.99
CA VAL A 60 -13.63 7.49 -15.03
C VAL A 60 -12.89 6.15 -15.11
N VAL A 61 -13.25 5.19 -14.26
CA VAL A 61 -12.75 3.81 -14.34
C VAL A 61 -13.31 3.13 -15.59
N MET A 62 -12.42 2.59 -16.41
CA MET A 62 -12.73 1.89 -17.65
C MET A 62 -12.79 0.37 -17.44
N THR A 63 -13.18 -0.38 -18.47
CA THR A 63 -13.09 -1.86 -18.43
C THR A 63 -11.63 -2.32 -18.41
N ASN A 64 -11.38 -3.50 -17.83
CA ASN A 64 -10.02 -4.05 -17.68
C ASN A 64 -9.20 -4.09 -18.99
N GLU A 65 -9.87 -4.22 -20.14
CA GLU A 65 -9.26 -4.26 -21.48
C GLU A 65 -8.58 -2.96 -21.90
N HIS A 66 -9.07 -1.81 -21.43
CA HIS A 66 -8.48 -0.49 -21.72
C HIS A 66 -7.15 -0.25 -20.99
N TYR A 67 -6.86 -1.04 -19.95
CA TYR A 67 -5.61 -0.94 -19.20
C TYR A 67 -4.54 -1.88 -19.78
N PRO A 68 -3.27 -1.45 -19.83
CA PRO A 68 -2.15 -2.29 -20.27
C PRO A 68 -2.01 -3.60 -19.50
N GLU A 69 -1.46 -4.62 -20.14
CA GLU A 69 -1.28 -5.95 -19.56
C GLU A 69 -0.41 -5.93 -18.29
N TRP A 70 0.67 -5.13 -18.27
CA TRP A 70 1.55 -5.00 -17.10
C TRP A 70 0.84 -4.57 -15.81
N LEU A 71 -0.30 -3.86 -15.90
CA LEU A 71 -1.09 -3.47 -14.73
C LEU A 71 -1.63 -4.70 -14.00
N ARG A 72 -1.98 -5.75 -14.76
CA ARG A 72 -2.52 -7.02 -14.25
C ARG A 72 -1.43 -7.89 -13.63
N CYS A 73 -0.18 -7.70 -14.04
CA CYS A 73 1.00 -8.42 -13.53
C CYS A 73 1.52 -7.89 -12.18
N LEU A 74 1.08 -6.72 -11.72
CA LEU A 74 1.56 -6.07 -10.49
C LEU A 74 1.25 -6.82 -9.18
N THR A 75 0.39 -7.84 -9.21
CA THR A 75 0.03 -8.63 -8.03
C THR A 75 1.24 -9.43 -7.52
N LEU A 76 1.95 -8.83 -6.56
CA LEU A 76 3.13 -9.43 -5.93
C LEU A 76 2.74 -10.62 -5.04
N LYS A 77 3.24 -11.79 -5.40
CA LYS A 77 2.98 -13.07 -4.74
C LYS A 77 3.34 -13.03 -3.25
N ASN A 78 2.60 -13.80 -2.45
CA ASN A 78 2.81 -13.94 -1.01
C ASN A 78 3.76 -15.12 -0.68
N MET A 79 4.21 -15.24 0.57
CA MET A 79 5.13 -16.32 0.98
C MET A 79 4.54 -17.71 0.75
N THR A 80 3.23 -17.87 0.92
CA THR A 80 2.55 -19.17 0.77
C THR A 80 2.57 -19.65 -0.68
N GLU A 81 2.24 -18.80 -1.65
CA GLU A 81 2.30 -19.09 -3.08
C GLU A 81 3.72 -19.39 -3.58
N LEU A 82 4.71 -18.68 -3.03
CA LEU A 82 6.12 -18.89 -3.39
C LEU A 82 6.63 -20.23 -2.80
N ASN A 83 6.21 -20.58 -1.58
CA ASN A 83 6.54 -21.86 -0.95
C ASN A 83 5.87 -23.05 -1.66
N THR A 84 4.61 -22.93 -2.11
CA THR A 84 3.91 -24.04 -2.78
C THR A 84 4.45 -24.33 -4.18
N LYS A 85 5.02 -23.33 -4.88
CA LYS A 85 5.73 -23.55 -6.14
C LYS A 85 7.06 -24.31 -5.98
N GLY A 86 7.73 -24.15 -4.82
CA GLY A 86 9.08 -24.64 -4.61
C GLY A 86 10.15 -23.82 -5.35
N TYR A 87 11.39 -23.83 -4.86
CA TYR A 87 12.45 -22.93 -5.32
C TYR A 87 12.78 -23.06 -6.82
N ASP A 88 12.77 -24.28 -7.34
CA ASP A 88 13.24 -24.59 -8.70
C ASP A 88 12.26 -24.11 -9.79
N ASN A 89 11.01 -23.81 -9.42
CA ASN A 89 9.95 -23.35 -10.34
C ASN A 89 9.70 -21.83 -10.27
N LEU A 90 10.49 -21.08 -9.49
CA LEU A 90 10.32 -19.63 -9.34
C LEU A 90 11.01 -18.88 -10.49
N THR A 91 10.33 -17.87 -11.05
CA THR A 91 11.01 -16.92 -11.94
C THR A 91 11.99 -16.04 -11.14
N LEU A 92 12.95 -15.40 -11.81
CA LEU A 92 13.93 -14.52 -11.14
C LEU A 92 13.27 -13.41 -10.30
N GLU A 93 12.14 -12.87 -10.75
CA GLU A 93 11.36 -11.87 -10.02
C GLU A 93 10.69 -12.46 -8.76
N GLU A 94 10.17 -13.68 -8.86
CA GLU A 94 9.56 -14.40 -7.76
C GLU A 94 10.61 -14.84 -6.72
N LEU A 95 11.79 -15.26 -7.16
CA LEU A 95 12.95 -15.53 -6.30
C LEU A 95 13.41 -14.25 -5.56
N ARG A 96 13.48 -13.11 -6.26
CA ARG A 96 13.80 -11.81 -5.64
C ARG A 96 12.76 -11.42 -4.60
N ARG A 97 11.46 -11.61 -4.91
CA ARG A 97 10.35 -11.39 -3.98
C ARG A 97 10.43 -12.30 -2.76
N TYR A 98 10.77 -13.57 -2.95
CA TYR A 98 10.97 -14.55 -1.89
C TYR A 98 12.03 -14.09 -0.88
N TRP A 99 13.23 -13.71 -1.35
CA TRP A 99 14.32 -13.26 -0.47
C TRP A 99 13.99 -11.97 0.28
N GLN A 100 13.24 -11.05 -0.31
CA GLN A 100 12.74 -9.86 0.38
C GLN A 100 11.79 -10.22 1.54
N LEU A 101 10.87 -11.15 1.31
CA LEU A 101 9.90 -11.59 2.32
C LEU A 101 10.58 -12.41 3.44
N ALA A 102 11.51 -13.30 3.09
CA ALA A 102 12.33 -14.05 4.05
C ALA A 102 13.15 -13.11 4.96
N SER A 103 13.75 -12.07 4.37
CA SER A 103 14.49 -11.04 5.13
C SER A 103 13.59 -10.25 6.07
N ARG A 104 12.40 -9.83 5.60
CA ARG A 104 11.39 -9.14 6.43
C ARG A 104 10.90 -10.03 7.59
N ARG A 105 10.73 -11.33 7.35
CA ARG A 105 10.33 -12.30 8.37
C ARG A 105 11.38 -12.40 9.48
N LYS A 106 12.65 -12.61 9.14
CA LYS A 106 13.76 -12.66 10.11
C LYS A 106 13.86 -11.39 10.97
N ILE A 107 13.69 -10.21 10.35
CA ILE A 107 13.67 -8.94 11.07
C ILE A 107 12.46 -8.86 12.02
N LYS A 108 11.28 -9.33 11.60
CA LYS A 108 10.08 -9.36 12.46
C LYS A 108 10.26 -10.29 13.66
N GLU A 109 10.85 -11.46 13.47
CA GLU A 109 11.17 -12.43 14.53
C GLU A 109 12.17 -11.81 15.52
N SER A 110 13.31 -11.31 15.05
CA SER A 110 14.32 -10.63 15.90
C SER A 110 13.76 -9.40 16.66
N ASN A 111 12.87 -8.62 16.05
CA ASN A 111 12.21 -7.50 16.73
C ASN A 111 11.23 -7.96 17.81
N ALA A 112 10.55 -9.10 17.62
CA ALA A 112 9.67 -9.67 18.64
C ALA A 112 10.47 -10.16 19.85
N ASP A 113 11.58 -10.87 19.60
CA ASP A 113 12.49 -11.37 20.65
C ASP A 113 13.15 -10.23 21.45
N THR A 114 13.32 -9.05 20.85
CA THR A 114 13.91 -7.86 21.51
C THR A 114 12.91 -7.12 22.43
N HIS A 115 11.62 -7.48 22.40
CA HIS A 115 10.55 -6.84 23.16
C HIS A 115 9.95 -7.74 24.26
N LEU A 116 10.58 -8.88 24.53
CA LEU A 116 10.32 -9.77 25.67
C LEU A 116 11.44 -9.63 26.72
#